data_AF-A0A0S9PMT9-F1
#
_entry.id   AF-A0A0S9PMT9-F1
#
_cell.length_a   1.000
_cell.length_b   1.000
_cell.length_c   1.000
_cell.angle_alpha   90.00
_cell.angle_beta   90.00
_cell.angle_gamma   90.00
#
_symmetry.space_group_name_H-M   'P 1'
#
loop_
_entity.id
_entity.type
_entity.pdbx_description
1 polymer ?
#
loop_
_entity_poly.entity_id
_entity_poly.type
_entity_poly.pdbx_seq_one_letter_code
_entity_poly.pdbx_strand_id
1 'polypeptide(L)'
;MSRSFAEFARDKRGGIVLIFALLLPVVTGMSAAAVEYGSLVKRRSELQRAADSGAIAGVNQFKLANTDDASAVRTAIAMARAQAGNQRPVAAAAEVVGTHSGVRVTLSETIVLTLGRLLNLPSLDVRVQSTAKLAGTTRLCLLALDGLSMGAFHLESAARITASDCSLYSNSINPAGIQGENAAVAQAISICSAGGYAGRANFSPQPATGCPVMRDPLAHLPAPRIEPCLDLGSLLNPKKYVEDPDNPAYGKNIVTTVATLNPGTYCGGLHITKGATVTLRPGVYVMKDGPLVVDKKSSLEGVNVGFYFTGPRAGLLFDEKSVISLTAPKEEPMRGLLFFEERNLVAEAVSSSLVGSLLGGVGGVVNGVGSLATGVVGLVVELPPPLGGKGKPKPPPGGPLPLREYRIISDEARTLLGTIYLPSGRLIIDSKRPVADQSAYTVIIARLINLYDGPNLVLNARYGATDVPVPRGVGPSSANTELSQ
;
A
#
# COMPACT_ATOMS: atom_id res chain seq x y z
N MET A 1 -81.70 59.42 -10.68
CA MET A 1 -81.04 58.10 -10.63
C MET A 1 -81.37 57.17 -11.81
N SER A 2 -82.34 57.45 -12.68
CA SER A 2 -82.76 56.51 -13.75
C SER A 2 -81.96 56.61 -15.07
N ARG A 3 -81.20 57.68 -15.31
CA ARG A 3 -80.46 57.88 -16.58
C ARG A 3 -79.13 57.13 -16.68
N SER A 4 -78.44 56.88 -15.56
CA SER A 4 -77.12 56.22 -15.58
C SER A 4 -77.19 54.70 -15.82
N PHE A 5 -78.30 54.05 -15.45
CA PHE A 5 -78.50 52.61 -15.67
C PHE A 5 -78.68 52.26 -17.16
N ALA A 6 -79.30 53.16 -17.93
CA ALA A 6 -79.49 52.97 -19.37
C ALA A 6 -78.18 53.13 -20.17
N GLU A 7 -77.25 53.97 -19.68
CA GLU A 7 -75.91 54.11 -20.26
C GLU A 7 -75.03 52.89 -19.94
N PHE A 8 -75.13 52.33 -18.73
CA PHE A 8 -74.42 51.09 -18.36
C PHE A 8 -74.88 49.88 -19.18
N ALA A 9 -76.18 49.76 -19.48
CA ALA A 9 -76.74 48.67 -20.28
C ALA A 9 -76.33 48.72 -21.77
N ARG A 10 -75.85 49.86 -22.27
CA ARG A 10 -75.36 50.03 -23.66
C ARG A 10 -73.84 49.97 -23.79
N ASP A 11 -73.11 49.84 -22.69
CA ASP A 11 -71.65 49.84 -22.73
C ASP A 11 -71.08 48.46 -23.14
N LYS A 12 -70.56 48.38 -24.36
CA LYS A 12 -69.91 47.18 -24.90
C LYS A 12 -68.44 47.03 -24.49
N ARG A 13 -67.90 47.98 -23.70
CA ARG A 13 -66.49 47.96 -23.26
C ARG A 13 -66.19 46.94 -22.16
N GLY A 14 -67.22 46.32 -21.55
CA GLY A 14 -67.08 45.31 -20.50
C GLY A 14 -66.62 43.91 -20.95
N GLY A 15 -66.68 43.59 -22.25
CA GLY A 15 -66.29 42.26 -22.75
C GLY A 15 -64.82 41.91 -22.49
N ILE A 16 -63.93 42.90 -22.56
CA ILE A 16 -62.51 42.74 -22.27
C ILE A 16 -62.29 42.42 -20.78
N VAL A 17 -63.08 43.01 -19.88
CA VAL A 17 -63.01 42.76 -18.44
C VAL A 17 -63.42 41.32 -18.11
N LEU A 18 -64.43 40.77 -18.79
CA LEU A 18 -64.85 39.38 -18.62
C LEU A 18 -63.80 38.38 -19.12
N ILE A 19 -63.21 38.65 -20.28
CA ILE A 19 -62.12 37.82 -20.82
C ILE A 19 -60.90 37.87 -19.89
N PHE A 20 -60.54 39.05 -19.40
CA PHE A 20 -59.44 39.21 -18.45
C PHE A 20 -59.73 38.51 -17.12
N ALA A 21 -60.94 38.64 -16.57
CA ALA A 21 -61.34 37.98 -15.32
C ALA A 21 -61.34 36.45 -15.42
N LEU A 22 -61.64 35.89 -16.59
CA LEU A 22 -61.59 34.45 -16.83
C LEU A 22 -60.17 33.94 -17.12
N LEU A 23 -59.34 34.71 -17.82
CA LEU A 23 -57.98 34.29 -18.19
C LEU A 23 -56.97 34.52 -17.05
N LEU A 24 -57.16 35.54 -16.21
CA LEU A 24 -56.22 35.88 -15.15
C LEU A 24 -55.95 34.70 -14.19
N PRO A 25 -56.96 33.97 -13.66
CA PRO A 25 -56.72 32.80 -12.80
C PRO A 25 -55.98 31.67 -13.51
N VAL A 26 -56.21 31.49 -14.81
CA VAL A 26 -55.56 30.43 -15.60
C VAL A 26 -54.08 30.74 -15.79
N VAL A 27 -53.74 31.98 -16.17
CA VAL A 27 -52.35 32.40 -16.36
C VAL A 27 -51.58 32.42 -15.05
N THR A 28 -52.19 32.89 -13.95
CA THR A 28 -51.55 32.87 -12.63
C THR A 28 -51.36 31.45 -12.11
N GLY A 29 -52.34 30.56 -12.30
CA GLY A 29 -52.23 29.14 -11.97
C GLY A 29 -51.10 28.44 -12.72
N MET A 30 -50.97 28.68 -14.03
CA MET A 30 -49.87 28.13 -14.83
C MET A 30 -48.50 28.69 -14.41
N SER A 31 -48.42 29.98 -14.09
CA SER A 31 -47.18 30.61 -13.62
C SER A 31 -46.73 30.03 -12.27
N ALA A 32 -47.67 29.83 -11.34
CA ALA A 32 -47.39 29.21 -10.05
C ALA A 32 -46.92 27.74 -10.23
N ALA A 33 -47.57 26.99 -11.12
CA ALA A 33 -47.19 25.62 -11.42
C ALA A 33 -45.77 25.53 -12.01
N ALA A 34 -45.41 26.48 -12.89
CA ALA A 34 -44.08 26.55 -13.48
C ALA A 34 -42.99 26.81 -12.41
N VAL A 35 -43.25 27.70 -11.45
CA VAL A 35 -42.33 27.97 -10.34
C VAL A 35 -42.18 26.75 -9.43
N GLU A 36 -43.29 26.09 -9.08
CA GLU A 36 -43.26 24.89 -8.23
C GLU A 36 -42.54 23.73 -8.94
N TYR A 37 -42.80 23.51 -10.23
CA TYR A 37 -42.06 22.55 -11.05
C TYR A 37 -40.55 22.88 -11.12
N GLY A 38 -40.20 24.14 -11.34
CA GLY A 38 -38.81 24.59 -11.33
C GLY A 38 -38.10 24.29 -10.00
N SER A 39 -38.81 24.47 -8.88
CA SER A 39 -38.28 24.13 -7.55
C SER A 39 -38.06 22.62 -7.37
N LEU A 40 -38.97 21.79 -7.88
CA LEU A 40 -38.86 20.32 -7.84
C LEU A 40 -37.67 19.82 -8.66
N VAL A 41 -37.53 20.32 -9.89
CA VAL A 41 -36.43 19.94 -10.78
C VAL A 41 -35.09 20.37 -10.18
N LYS A 42 -35.02 21.58 -9.62
CA LYS A 42 -33.83 22.05 -8.90
C LYS A 42 -33.50 21.12 -7.72
N ARG A 43 -34.49 20.77 -6.90
CA ARG A 43 -34.28 19.90 -5.74
C ARG A 43 -33.84 18.49 -6.16
N ARG A 44 -34.42 17.93 -7.22
CA ARG A 44 -33.97 16.66 -7.79
C ARG A 44 -32.51 16.71 -8.23
N SER A 45 -32.07 17.81 -8.87
CA SER A 45 -30.66 18.00 -9.26
C SER A 45 -29.72 18.11 -8.06
N GLU A 46 -30.14 18.76 -6.98
CA GLU A 46 -29.37 18.83 -5.72
C GLU A 46 -29.23 17.45 -5.08
N LEU A 47 -30.33 16.68 -4.98
CA LEU A 47 -30.30 15.32 -4.48
C LEU A 47 -29.42 14.42 -5.36
N GLN A 48 -29.49 14.53 -6.69
CA GLN A 48 -28.64 13.73 -7.59
C GLN A 48 -27.15 14.03 -7.34
N ARG A 49 -26.76 15.31 -7.25
CA ARG A 49 -25.38 15.71 -6.94
C ARG A 49 -24.91 15.18 -5.58
N ALA A 50 -25.80 15.14 -4.59
CA ALA A 50 -25.51 14.56 -3.29
C ALA A 50 -25.36 13.02 -3.34
N ALA A 51 -26.17 12.34 -4.15
CA ALA A 51 -26.02 10.91 -4.39
C ALA A 51 -24.70 10.58 -5.11
N ASP A 52 -24.33 11.37 -6.13
CA ASP A 52 -23.08 11.23 -6.88
C ASP A 52 -21.85 11.42 -5.97
N SER A 53 -21.85 12.45 -5.11
CA SER A 53 -20.76 12.69 -4.16
C SER A 53 -20.65 11.57 -3.11
N GLY A 54 -21.79 11.07 -2.63
CA GLY A 54 -21.86 9.91 -1.75
C GLY A 54 -21.31 8.64 -2.38
N ALA A 55 -21.70 8.35 -3.63
CA ALA A 55 -21.24 7.17 -4.36
C ALA A 55 -19.73 7.21 -4.60
N ILE A 56 -19.18 8.35 -5.03
CA ILE A 56 -17.72 8.53 -5.19
C ILE A 56 -16.99 8.36 -3.85
N ALA A 57 -17.48 9.00 -2.79
CA ALA A 57 -16.85 8.91 -1.46
C ALA A 57 -16.85 7.49 -0.91
N GLY A 58 -17.94 6.75 -1.13
CA GLY A 58 -18.05 5.33 -0.80
C GLY A 58 -17.08 4.47 -1.60
N VAL A 59 -17.03 4.62 -2.92
CA VAL A 59 -16.13 3.82 -3.78
C VAL A 59 -14.66 4.11 -3.53
N ASN A 60 -14.30 5.34 -3.19
CA ASN A 60 -12.92 5.67 -2.82
C ASN A 60 -12.43 4.90 -1.58
N GLN A 61 -13.35 4.37 -0.74
CA GLN A 61 -12.98 3.46 0.34
C GLN A 61 -12.45 2.12 -0.19
N PHE A 62 -12.90 1.66 -1.35
CA PHE A 62 -12.40 0.44 -2.00
C PHE A 62 -11.05 0.60 -2.71
N LYS A 63 -10.55 1.84 -2.89
CA LYS A 63 -9.15 2.07 -3.31
C LYS A 63 -8.13 1.65 -2.24
N LEU A 64 -8.60 1.40 -1.02
CA LEU A 64 -7.80 0.94 0.10
C LEU A 64 -7.95 -0.59 0.20
N ALA A 65 -6.82 -1.31 0.21
CA ALA A 65 -6.77 -2.76 -0.03
C ALA A 65 -7.44 -3.66 1.02
N ASN A 66 -8.14 -3.12 2.03
CA ASN A 66 -8.77 -3.93 3.08
C ASN A 66 -9.93 -3.20 3.80
N THR A 67 -10.81 -2.57 3.02
CA THR A 67 -11.92 -1.81 3.58
C THR A 67 -13.19 -2.65 3.67
N ASP A 68 -13.74 -2.73 4.86
CA ASP A 68 -14.98 -3.46 5.15
C ASP A 68 -16.15 -2.77 4.44
N ASP A 69 -17.03 -3.54 3.79
CA ASP A 69 -18.20 -3.03 3.04
C ASP A 69 -19.04 -2.07 3.88
N ALA A 70 -19.15 -2.35 5.18
CA ALA A 70 -19.86 -1.51 6.14
C ALA A 70 -19.29 -0.09 6.24
N SER A 71 -17.98 0.09 6.09
CA SER A 71 -17.34 1.40 6.16
C SER A 71 -17.50 2.20 4.86
N ALA A 72 -17.49 1.55 3.70
CA ALA A 72 -17.83 2.16 2.42
C ALA A 72 -19.28 2.69 2.43
N VAL A 73 -20.22 1.89 2.94
CA VAL A 73 -21.63 2.25 3.11
C VAL A 73 -21.80 3.43 4.08
N ARG A 74 -21.14 3.41 5.25
CA ARG A 74 -21.20 4.51 6.23
C ARG A 74 -20.69 5.82 5.65
N THR A 75 -19.54 5.80 4.97
CA THR A 75 -18.95 7.00 4.36
C THR A 75 -19.83 7.54 3.24
N ALA A 76 -20.41 6.66 2.40
CA ALA A 76 -21.32 7.06 1.33
C ALA A 76 -22.57 7.76 1.87
N ILE A 77 -23.20 7.20 2.91
CA ILE A 77 -24.39 7.79 3.54
C ILE A 77 -24.05 9.12 4.21
N ALA A 78 -22.93 9.20 4.93
CA ALA A 78 -22.50 10.42 5.61
C ALA A 78 -22.26 11.57 4.62
N MET A 79 -21.52 11.30 3.53
CA MET A 79 -21.24 12.31 2.51
C MET A 79 -22.49 12.72 1.73
N ALA A 80 -23.35 11.76 1.38
CA ALA A 80 -24.60 12.06 0.68
C ALA A 80 -25.52 12.94 1.53
N ARG A 81 -25.65 12.67 2.83
CA ARG A 81 -26.43 13.51 3.75
C ARG A 81 -25.82 14.89 3.93
N ALA A 82 -24.50 14.99 4.08
CA ALA A 82 -23.81 16.26 4.21
C ALA A 82 -24.05 17.17 2.98
N GLN A 83 -24.06 16.59 1.78
CA GLN A 83 -24.24 17.33 0.54
C GLN A 83 -25.72 17.61 0.20
N ALA A 84 -26.67 16.83 0.72
CA ALA A 84 -28.11 17.02 0.51
C ALA A 84 -28.69 18.23 1.27
N GLY A 85 -27.93 18.79 2.22
CA GLY A 85 -28.26 19.98 3.00
C GLY A 85 -29.11 19.70 4.26
N ASN A 86 -28.96 20.53 5.29
CA ASN A 86 -29.53 20.32 6.63
C ASN A 86 -31.00 20.71 6.79
N GLN A 87 -31.66 21.19 5.74
CA GLN A 87 -32.97 21.84 5.90
C GLN A 87 -34.14 20.87 5.97
N ARG A 88 -33.98 19.60 5.53
CA ARG A 88 -35.05 18.60 5.50
C ARG A 88 -34.51 17.19 5.74
N PRO A 89 -35.27 16.30 6.40
CA PRO A 89 -34.86 14.92 6.58
C PRO A 89 -34.83 14.19 5.24
N VAL A 90 -33.63 13.83 4.77
CA VAL A 90 -33.43 13.02 3.57
C VAL A 90 -33.15 11.58 3.99
N ALA A 91 -33.97 10.65 3.50
CA ALA A 91 -33.68 9.23 3.67
C ALA A 91 -32.54 8.83 2.72
N ALA A 92 -31.49 8.24 3.28
CA ALA A 92 -30.29 7.85 2.56
C ALA A 92 -30.00 6.37 2.80
N ALA A 93 -29.82 5.64 1.72
CA ALA A 93 -29.40 4.24 1.73
C ALA A 93 -28.20 4.07 0.80
N ALA A 94 -27.27 3.19 1.16
CA ALA A 94 -26.17 2.80 0.30
C ALA A 94 -25.95 1.30 0.37
N GLU A 95 -25.55 0.71 -0.75
CA GLU A 95 -25.24 -0.72 -0.88
C GLU A 95 -24.00 -0.92 -1.75
N VAL A 96 -23.30 -2.03 -1.53
CA VAL A 96 -22.12 -2.40 -2.30
C VAL A 96 -22.56 -3.17 -3.54
N VAL A 97 -22.06 -2.77 -4.71
CA VAL A 97 -22.39 -3.36 -6.01
C VAL A 97 -21.16 -4.09 -6.57
N GLY A 98 -21.33 -5.40 -6.80
CA GLY A 98 -20.23 -6.31 -7.11
C GLY A 98 -19.36 -6.62 -5.88
N THR A 99 -18.45 -7.59 -6.00
CA THR A 99 -17.52 -7.96 -4.91
C THR A 99 -16.48 -6.86 -4.69
N HIS A 100 -16.81 -5.86 -3.86
CA HIS A 100 -15.96 -4.71 -3.49
C HIS A 100 -15.57 -3.77 -4.65
N SER A 101 -16.42 -3.69 -5.68
CA SER A 101 -16.11 -2.95 -6.91
C SER A 101 -16.93 -1.69 -7.15
N GLY A 102 -17.93 -1.40 -6.31
CA GLY A 102 -18.82 -0.27 -6.52
C GLY A 102 -19.75 0.01 -5.35
N VAL A 103 -20.23 1.24 -5.25
CA VAL A 103 -21.20 1.67 -4.24
C VAL A 103 -22.35 2.36 -4.94
N ARG A 104 -23.58 1.92 -4.63
CA ARG A 104 -24.81 2.55 -5.08
C ARG A 104 -25.42 3.31 -3.92
N VAL A 105 -25.72 4.59 -4.14
CA VAL A 105 -26.37 5.48 -3.19
C VAL A 105 -27.76 5.82 -3.72
N THR A 106 -28.75 5.74 -2.83
CA THR A 106 -30.13 6.14 -3.10
C THR A 106 -30.55 7.18 -2.08
N LEU A 107 -31.07 8.31 -2.56
CA LEU A 107 -31.67 9.35 -1.73
C LEU A 107 -33.16 9.48 -2.07
N SER A 108 -33.99 9.62 -1.04
CA SER A 108 -35.41 9.91 -1.19
C SER A 108 -35.87 11.01 -0.22
N GLU A 109 -36.66 11.94 -0.75
CA GLU A 109 -37.25 13.05 0.00
C GLU A 109 -38.72 13.24 -0.43
N THR A 110 -39.61 13.39 0.55
CA THR A 110 -41.01 13.76 0.33
C THR A 110 -41.14 15.27 0.35
N ILE A 111 -41.48 15.87 -0.81
CA ILE A 111 -41.62 17.31 -0.97
C ILE A 111 -43.10 17.69 -0.90
N VAL A 112 -43.45 18.59 0.02
CA VAL A 112 -44.80 19.14 0.10
C VAL A 112 -45.00 20.16 -1.02
N LEU A 113 -46.07 19.98 -1.80
CA LEU A 113 -46.45 20.88 -2.89
C LEU A 113 -47.45 21.92 -2.39
N THR A 114 -47.09 23.20 -2.52
CA THR A 114 -47.93 24.33 -2.13
C THR A 114 -49.11 24.51 -3.08
N LEU A 115 -48.88 24.42 -4.40
CA LEU A 115 -49.96 24.48 -5.39
C LEU A 115 -50.62 23.11 -5.55
N GLY A 116 -49.87 22.02 -5.38
CA GLY A 116 -50.41 20.65 -5.40
C GLY A 116 -51.55 20.41 -4.41
N ARG A 117 -51.59 21.12 -3.26
CA ARG A 117 -52.75 21.09 -2.34
C ARG A 117 -54.06 21.55 -2.97
N LEU A 118 -54.02 22.49 -3.91
CA LEU A 118 -55.19 22.95 -4.66
C LEU A 118 -55.69 21.89 -5.66
N LEU A 119 -54.81 20.99 -6.09
CA LEU A 119 -55.05 19.92 -7.08
C LEU A 119 -55.15 18.52 -6.45
N ASN A 120 -55.34 18.44 -5.12
CA ASN A 120 -55.40 17.17 -4.37
C ASN A 120 -54.13 16.29 -4.47
N LEU A 121 -52.97 16.92 -4.72
CA LEU A 121 -51.64 16.31 -4.76
C LEU A 121 -50.73 17.02 -3.74
N PRO A 122 -50.92 16.79 -2.42
CA PRO A 122 -50.28 17.61 -1.38
C PRO A 122 -48.76 17.37 -1.25
N SER A 123 -48.24 16.26 -1.76
CA SER A 123 -46.82 15.91 -1.70
C SER A 123 -46.40 15.02 -2.86
N LEU A 124 -45.10 15.06 -3.18
CA LEU A 124 -44.46 14.22 -4.18
C LEU A 124 -43.18 13.62 -3.61
N ASP A 125 -42.99 12.32 -3.80
CA ASP A 125 -41.75 11.63 -3.45
C ASP A 125 -40.73 11.75 -4.58
N VAL A 126 -39.59 12.37 -4.29
CA VAL A 126 -38.46 12.46 -5.21
C VAL A 126 -37.41 11.43 -4.78
N ARG A 127 -37.11 10.50 -5.68
CA ARG A 127 -36.06 9.49 -5.52
C ARG A 127 -34.99 9.67 -6.58
N VAL A 128 -33.73 9.62 -6.16
CA VAL A 128 -32.55 9.65 -7.03
C VAL A 128 -31.61 8.51 -6.66
N GLN A 129 -30.83 8.06 -7.64
CA GLN A 129 -29.89 6.96 -7.47
C GLN A 129 -28.61 7.30 -8.23
N SER A 130 -27.47 6.90 -7.67
CA SER A 130 -26.17 7.02 -8.33
C SER A 130 -25.34 5.79 -7.98
N THR A 131 -24.66 5.22 -8.98
CA THR A 131 -23.71 4.12 -8.75
C THR A 131 -22.33 4.56 -9.21
N ALA A 132 -21.35 4.52 -8.31
CA ALA A 132 -19.95 4.61 -8.66
C ALA A 132 -19.35 3.20 -8.69
N LYS A 133 -18.39 2.95 -9.57
CA LYS A 133 -17.61 1.71 -9.67
C LYS A 133 -16.13 2.02 -9.77
N LEU A 134 -15.30 1.06 -9.42
CA LEU A 134 -13.88 1.06 -9.77
C LEU A 134 -13.69 0.51 -11.19
N ALA A 135 -12.99 1.25 -12.05
CA ALA A 135 -12.69 1.00 -13.45
C ALA A 135 -11.17 1.03 -13.68
N GLY A 136 -10.62 0.16 -14.54
CA GLY A 136 -9.16 0.03 -14.72
C GLY A 136 -8.47 -0.68 -13.55
N THR A 137 -7.27 -1.23 -13.74
CA THR A 137 -6.54 -2.02 -12.72
C THR A 137 -5.31 -1.25 -12.22
N THR A 138 -5.25 -0.82 -10.95
CA THR A 138 -3.96 -0.50 -10.32
C THR A 138 -3.25 -1.81 -10.01
N ARG A 139 -2.00 -1.90 -10.42
CA ARG A 139 -1.11 -3.00 -10.09
C ARG A 139 -0.06 -2.40 -9.17
N LEU A 140 -0.02 -2.81 -7.91
CA LEU A 140 0.99 -2.34 -6.97
C LEU A 140 2.26 -3.17 -7.16
N CYS A 141 3.37 -2.53 -7.52
CA CYS A 141 4.67 -3.19 -7.61
C CYS A 141 5.56 -2.89 -6.41
N LEU A 142 5.41 -1.72 -5.81
CA LEU A 142 6.23 -1.29 -4.69
C LEU A 142 5.42 -0.48 -3.69
N LEU A 143 5.53 -0.85 -2.41
CA LEU A 143 5.00 -0.09 -1.28
C LEU A 143 6.04 0.00 -0.17
N ALA A 144 6.51 1.21 0.09
CA ALA A 144 7.24 1.54 1.32
C ALA A 144 6.23 1.78 2.45
N LEU A 145 6.26 0.94 3.48
CA LEU A 145 5.28 0.90 4.55
C LEU A 145 5.52 1.92 5.65
N ASP A 146 6.76 2.39 5.85
CA ASP A 146 7.05 3.32 6.93
C ASP A 146 6.28 4.64 6.77
N GLY A 147 5.59 5.04 7.85
CA GLY A 147 4.68 6.19 7.83
C GLY A 147 5.33 7.54 8.11
N LEU A 148 6.58 7.59 8.58
CA LEU A 148 7.19 8.84 9.09
C LEU A 148 8.59 9.12 8.53
N SER A 149 9.26 8.10 7.97
CA SER A 149 10.65 8.18 7.57
C SER A 149 10.86 9.13 6.41
N MET A 150 11.93 9.90 6.50
CA MET A 150 12.51 10.59 5.35
C MET A 150 13.09 9.53 4.41
N GLY A 151 12.74 9.60 3.12
CA GLY A 151 13.19 8.61 2.14
C GLY A 151 12.74 7.18 2.46
N ALA A 152 11.47 7.00 2.88
CA ALA A 152 10.89 5.66 3.02
C ALA A 152 11.02 4.85 1.71
N PHE A 153 10.91 5.56 0.58
CA PHE A 153 11.40 5.11 -0.71
C PHE A 153 12.52 6.05 -1.18
N HIS A 154 13.75 5.52 -1.25
CA HIS A 154 14.95 6.30 -1.54
C HIS A 154 15.72 5.77 -2.75
N LEU A 155 16.14 6.67 -3.63
CA LEU A 155 16.94 6.38 -4.82
C LEU A 155 18.15 7.32 -4.86
N GLU A 156 19.35 6.79 -5.03
CA GLU A 156 20.58 7.59 -5.10
C GLU A 156 21.61 6.99 -6.07
N SER A 157 22.64 7.76 -6.41
CA SER A 157 23.82 7.33 -7.16
C SER A 157 23.45 6.70 -8.50
N ALA A 158 22.68 7.44 -9.30
CA ALA A 158 22.16 7.03 -10.60
C ALA A 158 21.29 5.76 -10.59
N ALA A 159 20.74 5.36 -9.42
CA ALA A 159 19.80 4.25 -9.30
C ALA A 159 18.61 4.36 -10.26
N ARG A 160 18.20 3.24 -10.85
CA ARG A 160 17.08 3.15 -11.80
C ARG A 160 16.05 2.10 -11.37
N ILE A 161 14.80 2.50 -11.37
CA ILE A 161 13.67 1.58 -11.21
C ILE A 161 12.75 1.70 -12.43
N THR A 162 12.42 0.55 -13.02
CA THR A 162 11.54 0.45 -14.19
C THR A 162 10.34 -0.42 -13.84
N ALA A 163 9.18 0.22 -13.70
CA ALA A 163 7.91 -0.38 -13.28
C ALA A 163 6.79 -0.03 -14.28
N SER A 164 7.05 -0.21 -15.58
CA SER A 164 6.20 0.30 -16.68
C SER A 164 4.74 -0.19 -16.65
N ASP A 165 4.45 -1.28 -15.94
CA ASP A 165 3.13 -1.91 -15.91
C ASP A 165 2.38 -1.71 -14.57
N CYS A 166 2.94 -0.93 -13.64
CA CYS A 166 2.47 -0.84 -12.26
C CYS A 166 2.84 0.46 -11.54
N SER A 167 2.36 0.59 -10.30
CA SER A 167 2.49 1.78 -9.45
C SER A 167 3.54 1.59 -8.34
N LEU A 168 4.23 2.69 -8.01
CA LEU A 168 5.16 2.81 -6.89
C LEU A 168 4.53 3.70 -5.80
N TYR A 169 4.64 3.29 -4.53
CA TYR A 169 3.96 3.97 -3.43
C TYR A 169 4.83 4.13 -2.20
N SER A 170 4.68 5.26 -1.51
CA SER A 170 5.25 5.51 -0.18
C SER A 170 4.16 5.95 0.79
N ASN A 171 4.05 5.27 1.93
CA ASN A 171 3.15 5.62 3.02
C ASN A 171 3.66 6.76 3.90
N SER A 172 4.90 7.21 3.72
CA SER A 172 5.48 8.22 4.59
C SER A 172 4.79 9.56 4.39
N ILE A 173 4.27 10.15 5.48
CA ILE A 173 3.68 11.50 5.49
C ILE A 173 4.74 12.60 5.53
N ASN A 174 6.02 12.23 5.57
CA ASN A 174 7.13 13.18 5.56
C ASN A 174 7.14 14.00 4.26
N PRO A 175 7.48 15.30 4.27
CA PRO A 175 7.65 16.11 3.07
C PRO A 175 8.67 15.54 2.06
N ALA A 176 9.59 14.70 2.52
CA ALA A 176 10.54 13.94 1.70
C ALA A 176 10.30 12.43 1.83
N GLY A 177 9.03 11.98 1.83
CA GLY A 177 8.65 10.57 1.95
C GLY A 177 9.13 9.68 0.79
N ILE A 178 9.31 10.29 -0.40
CA ILE A 178 10.13 9.75 -1.50
C ILE A 178 11.33 10.67 -1.68
N GLN A 179 12.54 10.13 -1.78
CA GLN A 179 13.73 10.95 -1.99
C GLN A 179 14.57 10.37 -3.13
N GLY A 180 14.87 11.20 -4.12
CA GLY A 180 15.62 10.80 -5.30
C GLY A 180 16.78 11.76 -5.58
N GLU A 181 18.00 11.26 -5.54
CA GLU A 181 19.23 12.07 -5.61
C GLU A 181 20.16 11.60 -6.72
N ASN A 182 21.20 12.41 -7.01
CA ASN A 182 22.35 12.03 -7.85
C ASN A 182 21.96 11.37 -9.19
N ALA A 183 21.05 12.02 -9.93
CA ALA A 183 20.56 11.58 -11.25
C ALA A 183 19.87 10.21 -11.27
N ALA A 184 19.31 9.76 -10.14
CA ALA A 184 18.46 8.58 -10.11
C ALA A 184 17.22 8.73 -11.01
N VAL A 185 16.64 7.61 -11.45
CA VAL A 185 15.49 7.54 -12.36
C VAL A 185 14.44 6.60 -11.80
N ALA A 186 13.18 7.01 -11.81
CA ALA A 186 12.06 6.14 -11.50
C ALA A 186 10.96 6.25 -12.57
N GLN A 187 10.68 5.14 -13.23
CA GLN A 187 9.64 5.04 -14.25
C GLN A 187 8.54 4.08 -13.80
N ALA A 188 7.28 4.50 -13.87
CA ALA A 188 6.12 3.70 -13.49
C ALA A 188 4.85 4.15 -14.22
N ILE A 189 3.74 3.41 -14.08
CA ILE A 189 2.40 3.92 -14.48
C ILE A 189 2.01 5.12 -13.60
N SER A 190 2.26 5.00 -12.30
CA SER A 190 2.07 6.09 -11.35
C SER A 190 3.02 5.98 -10.17
N ILE A 191 3.34 7.12 -9.57
CA ILE A 191 4.18 7.23 -8.39
C ILE A 191 3.41 8.10 -7.38
N CYS A 192 3.22 7.61 -6.16
CA CYS A 192 2.46 8.31 -5.12
C CYS A 192 3.22 8.34 -3.79
N SER A 193 3.16 9.47 -3.11
CA SER A 193 3.64 9.66 -1.74
C SER A 193 2.51 10.20 -0.88
N ALA A 194 2.32 9.64 0.32
CA ALA A 194 1.33 10.17 1.27
C ALA A 194 1.71 11.57 1.77
N GLY A 195 3.00 11.81 1.98
CA GLY A 195 3.58 13.11 2.27
C GLY A 195 4.02 13.80 0.99
N GLY A 196 5.32 14.05 0.87
CA GLY A 196 5.94 14.70 -0.29
C GLY A 196 7.06 13.87 -0.91
N TYR A 197 7.77 14.50 -1.84
CA TYR A 197 8.99 13.97 -2.42
C TYR A 197 10.06 15.07 -2.51
N ALA A 198 11.33 14.67 -2.47
CA ALA A 198 12.47 15.60 -2.52
C ALA A 198 13.61 15.08 -3.39
N GLY A 199 14.51 15.99 -3.77
CA GLY A 199 15.73 15.69 -4.52
C GLY A 199 15.65 16.04 -6.01
N ARG A 200 16.63 15.56 -6.78
CA ARG A 200 16.84 15.89 -8.21
C ARG A 200 16.81 14.64 -9.12
N ALA A 201 16.09 13.60 -8.72
CA ALA A 201 15.87 12.44 -9.57
C ALA A 201 14.89 12.74 -10.72
N ASN A 202 14.99 11.94 -11.77
CA ASN A 202 14.10 11.95 -12.92
C ASN A 202 12.95 10.98 -12.69
N PHE A 203 11.81 11.50 -12.26
CA PHE A 203 10.57 10.73 -12.10
C PHE A 203 9.70 10.81 -13.35
N SER A 204 9.17 9.67 -13.80
CA SER A 204 8.27 9.57 -14.95
C SER A 204 7.11 8.60 -14.64
N PRO A 205 5.89 9.10 -14.34
CA PRO A 205 5.52 10.52 -14.18
C PRO A 205 6.08 11.13 -12.89
N GLN A 206 5.93 12.45 -12.72
CA GLN A 206 6.24 13.11 -11.45
C GLN A 206 5.39 12.51 -10.31
N PRO A 207 5.94 12.35 -9.08
CA PRO A 207 5.19 11.76 -7.98
C PRO A 207 4.01 12.65 -7.56
N ALA A 208 2.84 12.03 -7.42
CA ALA A 208 1.69 12.66 -6.76
C ALA A 208 1.92 12.69 -5.25
N THR A 209 1.46 13.75 -4.58
CA THR A 209 1.59 13.96 -3.14
C THR A 209 0.22 13.98 -2.46
N GLY A 210 0.17 13.84 -1.14
CA GLY A 210 -1.09 13.82 -0.38
C GLY A 210 -1.94 12.56 -0.63
N CYS A 211 -1.31 11.48 -1.07
CA CYS A 211 -1.99 10.22 -1.34
C CYS A 211 -2.47 9.56 -0.02
N PRO A 212 -3.59 8.82 0.00
CA PRO A 212 -4.08 8.19 1.22
C PRO A 212 -3.14 7.07 1.70
N VAL A 213 -2.76 7.04 2.97
CA VAL A 213 -1.88 5.97 3.49
C VAL A 213 -2.50 4.59 3.22
N MET A 214 -1.77 3.71 2.54
CA MET A 214 -2.22 2.35 2.26
C MET A 214 -1.92 1.46 3.46
N ARG A 215 -2.95 0.77 3.97
CA ARG A 215 -2.73 -0.29 4.96
C ARG A 215 -1.90 -1.39 4.32
N ASP A 216 -1.09 -2.09 5.12
CA ASP A 216 -0.32 -3.24 4.65
C ASP A 216 -1.28 -4.31 4.08
N PRO A 217 -1.29 -4.54 2.75
CA PRO A 217 -2.24 -5.44 2.12
C PRO A 217 -1.98 -6.91 2.48
N LEU A 218 -0.77 -7.23 2.98
CA LEU A 218 -0.35 -8.58 3.32
C LEU A 218 -0.28 -8.82 4.84
N ALA A 219 -0.76 -7.88 5.66
CA ALA A 219 -0.78 -8.01 7.12
C ALA A 219 -1.56 -9.22 7.62
N HIS A 220 -2.53 -9.70 6.84
CA HIS A 220 -3.39 -10.84 7.18
C HIS A 220 -2.73 -12.21 6.94
N LEU A 221 -1.59 -12.28 6.23
CA LEU A 221 -0.97 -13.57 5.90
C LEU A 221 -0.40 -14.25 7.16
N PRO A 222 -0.71 -15.53 7.44
CA PRO A 222 -0.15 -16.23 8.59
C PRO A 222 1.36 -16.47 8.38
N ALA A 223 2.14 -16.41 9.46
CA ALA A 223 3.53 -16.87 9.43
C ALA A 223 3.59 -18.38 9.13
N PRO A 224 4.57 -18.85 8.35
CA PRO A 224 4.77 -20.29 8.15
C PRO A 224 5.14 -20.97 9.46
N ARG A 225 4.86 -22.27 9.54
CA ARG A 225 5.22 -23.09 10.69
C ARG A 225 6.75 -23.18 10.80
N ILE A 226 7.28 -22.88 11.98
CA ILE A 226 8.71 -23.05 12.29
C ILE A 226 8.89 -24.46 12.86
N GLU A 227 9.53 -25.33 12.08
CA GLU A 227 9.90 -26.68 12.53
C GLU A 227 11.18 -26.65 13.37
N PRO A 228 11.51 -27.73 14.12
CA PRO A 228 12.81 -27.87 14.75
C PRO A 228 13.94 -27.62 13.75
N CYS A 229 15.07 -27.12 14.25
CA CYS A 229 16.25 -26.89 13.42
C CYS A 229 16.64 -28.18 12.69
N LEU A 230 16.88 -28.09 11.38
CA LEU A 230 17.40 -29.21 10.61
C LEU A 230 18.76 -29.64 11.16
N ASP A 231 18.96 -30.96 11.28
CA ASP A 231 20.29 -31.52 11.44
C ASP A 231 20.94 -31.62 10.06
N LEU A 232 21.77 -30.63 9.74
CA LEU A 232 22.37 -30.49 8.42
C LEU A 232 23.62 -31.36 8.22
N GLY A 233 24.05 -32.11 9.25
CA GLY A 233 24.96 -33.24 9.18
C GLY A 233 26.12 -33.16 8.17
N SER A 234 26.43 -34.30 7.53
CA SER A 234 27.51 -34.50 6.56
C SER A 234 27.24 -33.94 5.15
N LEU A 235 26.10 -33.27 4.92
CA LEU A 235 25.76 -32.63 3.62
C LEU A 235 26.43 -31.26 3.45
N LEU A 236 26.74 -30.61 4.56
CA LEU A 236 27.57 -29.41 4.61
C LEU A 236 28.98 -29.87 4.90
N ASN A 237 29.97 -29.49 4.11
CA ASN A 237 31.37 -29.81 4.38
C ASN A 237 31.75 -29.15 5.72
N PRO A 238 31.71 -29.83 6.89
CA PRO A 238 31.99 -29.18 8.15
C PRO A 238 33.51 -29.27 8.25
N LYS A 239 34.24 -28.40 7.54
CA LYS A 239 35.67 -28.26 7.80
C LYS A 239 35.82 -27.64 9.18
N LYS A 240 35.92 -28.54 10.14
CA LYS A 240 36.65 -28.41 11.39
C LYS A 240 37.97 -27.69 11.06
N TYR A 241 38.11 -26.46 11.58
CA TYR A 241 39.35 -25.70 11.79
C TYR A 241 40.52 -25.96 10.83
N VAL A 242 40.83 -24.99 9.95
CA VAL A 242 42.20 -24.43 9.76
C VAL A 242 42.04 -23.04 9.08
N GLU A 243 42.42 -21.99 9.81
CA GLU A 243 42.87 -20.65 9.37
C GLU A 243 42.33 -20.05 8.06
N ASP A 244 41.06 -19.60 8.08
CA ASP A 244 40.56 -18.34 7.49
C ASP A 244 39.10 -18.17 7.97
N PRO A 245 38.73 -17.13 8.75
CA PRO A 245 37.47 -17.10 9.48
C PRO A 245 36.29 -16.81 8.55
N ASP A 246 35.63 -17.87 8.08
CA ASP A 246 34.21 -17.82 7.70
C ASP A 246 33.43 -17.42 8.97
N ASN A 247 33.28 -16.10 9.15
CA ASN A 247 32.85 -15.43 10.36
C ASN A 247 31.39 -15.84 10.72
N PRO A 248 31.10 -16.26 11.97
CA PRO A 248 29.75 -16.65 12.42
C PRO A 248 28.67 -15.54 12.31
N ALA A 249 29.08 -14.32 11.92
CA ALA A 249 28.20 -13.25 11.47
C ALA A 249 27.46 -13.56 10.15
N TYR A 250 28.00 -14.40 9.27
CA TYR A 250 27.44 -14.72 7.94
C TYR A 250 26.56 -15.97 7.92
N GLY A 251 26.47 -16.70 9.02
CA GLY A 251 25.59 -17.85 9.17
C GLY A 251 26.32 -19.08 9.71
N LYS A 252 25.57 -19.95 10.41
CA LYS A 252 26.11 -21.17 11.01
C LYS A 252 26.26 -22.30 9.98
N ASN A 253 25.39 -22.34 8.97
CA ASN A 253 25.31 -23.43 8.02
C ASN A 253 26.03 -23.04 6.73
N ILE A 254 27.26 -23.54 6.53
CA ILE A 254 28.13 -23.11 5.42
C ILE A 254 28.17 -24.17 4.31
N VAL A 255 27.89 -23.76 3.08
CA VAL A 255 28.00 -24.57 1.86
C VAL A 255 29.13 -24.02 0.99
N THR A 256 30.09 -24.88 0.64
CA THR A 256 31.29 -24.51 -0.14
C THR A 256 31.44 -25.27 -1.46
N THR A 257 30.51 -26.17 -1.76
CA THR A 257 30.56 -27.07 -2.94
C THR A 257 29.16 -27.20 -3.55
N VAL A 258 29.00 -28.09 -4.51
CA VAL A 258 27.69 -28.38 -5.11
C VAL A 258 26.81 -29.10 -4.08
N ALA A 259 25.60 -28.59 -3.84
CA ALA A 259 24.66 -29.18 -2.90
C ALA A 259 23.21 -29.02 -3.34
N THR A 260 22.37 -30.01 -3.01
CA THR A 260 20.91 -29.89 -3.11
C THR A 260 20.34 -29.83 -1.70
N LEU A 261 19.67 -28.72 -1.36
CA LEU A 261 19.13 -28.50 -0.02
C LEU A 261 17.63 -28.80 0.03
N ASN A 262 17.18 -29.42 1.12
CA ASN A 262 15.76 -29.66 1.38
C ASN A 262 15.12 -28.47 2.12
N PRO A 263 13.82 -28.21 1.97
CA PRO A 263 13.11 -27.24 2.79
C PRO A 263 13.17 -27.61 4.29
N GLY A 264 12.99 -26.60 5.16
CA GLY A 264 13.00 -26.75 6.61
C GLY A 264 13.64 -25.56 7.33
N THR A 265 13.92 -25.70 8.62
CA THR A 265 14.44 -24.62 9.48
C THR A 265 15.96 -24.62 9.59
N TYR A 266 16.59 -23.58 9.05
CA TYR A 266 18.03 -23.31 9.08
C TYR A 266 18.36 -22.36 10.23
N CYS A 267 18.61 -22.93 11.41
CA CYS A 267 18.98 -22.17 12.59
C CYS A 267 20.40 -21.62 12.50
N GLY A 268 20.56 -20.34 12.80
CA GLY A 268 21.79 -19.59 12.60
C GLY A 268 22.02 -19.14 11.16
N GLY A 269 21.05 -19.25 10.25
CA GLY A 269 21.18 -18.79 8.87
C GLY A 269 21.87 -19.79 7.92
N LEU A 270 22.06 -19.40 6.66
CA LEU A 270 22.64 -20.22 5.59
C LEU A 270 23.65 -19.37 4.79
N HIS A 271 24.89 -19.86 4.67
CA HIS A 271 25.97 -19.19 3.95
C HIS A 271 26.48 -20.05 2.81
N ILE A 272 26.29 -19.59 1.58
CA ILE A 272 26.69 -20.26 0.35
C ILE A 272 27.87 -19.46 -0.22
N THR A 273 29.05 -20.08 -0.25
CA THR A 273 30.31 -19.38 -0.48
C THR A 273 31.31 -20.21 -1.29
N LYS A 274 32.48 -19.63 -1.59
CA LYS A 274 33.62 -20.27 -2.28
C LYS A 274 33.26 -20.92 -3.63
N GLY A 275 32.30 -20.34 -4.36
CA GLY A 275 31.89 -20.82 -5.68
C GLY A 275 30.96 -22.04 -5.63
N ALA A 276 30.27 -22.24 -4.50
CA ALA A 276 29.28 -23.30 -4.35
C ALA A 276 28.13 -23.14 -5.36
N THR A 277 27.55 -24.27 -5.77
CA THR A 277 26.34 -24.29 -6.63
C THR A 277 25.24 -25.00 -5.86
N VAL A 278 24.23 -24.24 -5.44
CA VAL A 278 23.16 -24.76 -4.59
C VAL A 278 21.84 -24.79 -5.34
N THR A 279 21.22 -25.96 -5.38
CA THR A 279 19.85 -26.14 -5.88
C THR A 279 18.91 -26.44 -4.72
N LEU A 280 17.81 -25.71 -4.65
CA LEU A 280 16.78 -25.88 -3.64
C LEU A 280 15.66 -26.76 -4.17
N ARG A 281 15.24 -27.75 -3.37
CA ARG A 281 13.99 -28.47 -3.64
C ARG A 281 12.78 -27.56 -3.34
N PRO A 282 11.64 -27.76 -4.01
CA PRO A 282 10.41 -27.02 -3.71
C PRO A 282 10.05 -27.07 -2.22
N GLY A 283 9.67 -25.92 -1.65
CA GLY A 283 9.22 -25.82 -0.26
C GLY A 283 9.63 -24.53 0.44
N VAL A 284 9.46 -24.51 1.77
CA VAL A 284 9.71 -23.33 2.61
C VAL A 284 11.03 -23.49 3.36
N TYR A 285 11.88 -22.47 3.29
CA TYR A 285 13.18 -22.37 3.95
C TYR A 285 13.11 -21.30 5.04
N VAL A 286 13.13 -21.73 6.30
CA VAL A 286 13.07 -20.80 7.44
C VAL A 286 14.47 -20.43 7.88
N MET A 287 14.86 -19.18 7.70
CA MET A 287 16.10 -18.61 8.22
C MET A 287 15.84 -18.07 9.63
N LYS A 288 16.22 -18.86 10.63
CA LYS A 288 16.00 -18.55 12.04
C LYS A 288 17.30 -18.07 12.69
N ASP A 289 17.28 -16.90 13.33
CA ASP A 289 18.41 -16.37 14.11
C ASP A 289 19.72 -16.23 13.33
N GLY A 290 19.65 -16.03 12.01
CA GLY A 290 20.80 -15.77 11.15
C GLY A 290 20.41 -15.48 9.70
N PRO A 291 21.32 -14.92 8.89
CA PRO A 291 21.03 -14.44 7.55
C PRO A 291 21.09 -15.55 6.49
N LEU A 292 20.47 -15.29 5.32
CA LEU A 292 20.77 -16.01 4.07
C LEU A 292 21.84 -15.24 3.30
N VAL A 293 22.94 -15.89 2.96
CA VAL A 293 24.12 -15.26 2.37
C VAL A 293 24.57 -16.06 1.17
N VAL A 294 24.75 -15.39 0.03
CA VAL A 294 25.37 -15.97 -1.16
C VAL A 294 26.47 -15.03 -1.62
N ASP A 295 27.72 -15.50 -1.59
CA ASP A 295 28.90 -14.68 -1.92
C ASP A 295 29.96 -15.46 -2.71
N LYS A 296 31.11 -14.81 -2.96
CA LYS A 296 32.32 -15.44 -3.55
C LYS A 296 32.03 -16.30 -4.80
N LYS A 297 31.24 -15.75 -5.74
CA LYS A 297 30.86 -16.39 -7.03
C LYS A 297 29.96 -17.62 -6.91
N SER A 298 29.26 -17.78 -5.79
CA SER A 298 28.36 -18.91 -5.59
C SER A 298 26.99 -18.67 -6.22
N SER A 299 26.28 -19.75 -6.53
CA SER A 299 24.93 -19.71 -7.11
C SER A 299 23.89 -20.35 -6.20
N LEU A 300 22.68 -19.80 -6.23
CA LEU A 300 21.50 -20.28 -5.53
C LEU A 300 20.30 -20.30 -6.48
N GLU A 301 19.80 -21.49 -6.75
CA GLU A 301 18.68 -21.71 -7.66
C GLU A 301 17.55 -22.49 -6.98
N GLY A 302 16.29 -22.14 -7.27
CA GLY A 302 15.15 -22.84 -6.68
C GLY A 302 13.82 -22.52 -7.38
N VAL A 303 13.02 -23.57 -7.58
CA VAL A 303 11.67 -23.45 -8.14
C VAL A 303 10.62 -23.79 -7.09
N ASN A 304 9.60 -22.94 -6.95
CA ASN A 304 8.60 -23.02 -5.89
C ASN A 304 9.22 -23.00 -4.48
N VAL A 305 10.10 -22.03 -4.23
CA VAL A 305 10.82 -21.87 -2.95
C VAL A 305 10.48 -20.56 -2.28
N GLY A 306 10.14 -20.61 -1.00
CA GLY A 306 9.81 -19.43 -0.19
C GLY A 306 10.74 -19.34 1.01
N PHE A 307 11.26 -18.15 1.30
CA PHE A 307 12.11 -17.93 2.46
C PHE A 307 11.37 -17.14 3.53
N TYR A 308 11.40 -17.67 4.76
CA TYR A 308 10.86 -16.99 5.92
C TYR A 308 11.97 -16.58 6.88
N PHE A 309 12.01 -15.31 7.26
CA PHE A 309 13.08 -14.72 8.08
C PHE A 309 12.55 -14.39 9.48
N THR A 310 13.14 -14.99 10.51
CA THR A 310 12.70 -14.85 11.91
C THR A 310 13.89 -14.81 12.88
N GLY A 311 13.73 -14.10 13.99
CA GLY A 311 14.78 -13.90 14.98
C GLY A 311 15.65 -12.64 14.75
N PRO A 312 16.43 -12.21 15.75
CA PRO A 312 17.13 -10.93 15.73
C PRO A 312 18.14 -10.83 14.58
N ARG A 313 18.92 -11.88 14.31
CA ARG A 313 19.98 -11.85 13.28
C ARG A 313 19.52 -12.27 11.88
N ALA A 314 18.23 -12.33 11.63
CA ALA A 314 17.72 -12.65 10.30
C ALA A 314 17.96 -11.49 9.31
N GLY A 315 18.26 -11.84 8.06
CA GLY A 315 18.60 -10.89 7.01
C GLY A 315 19.03 -11.60 5.73
N LEU A 316 19.48 -10.84 4.74
CA LEU A 316 19.84 -11.39 3.42
C LEU A 316 21.01 -10.63 2.80
N LEU A 317 22.00 -11.34 2.24
CA LEU A 317 22.95 -10.82 1.25
C LEU A 317 22.97 -11.72 0.03
N PHE A 318 22.76 -11.10 -1.12
CA PHE A 318 23.30 -11.60 -2.37
C PHE A 318 24.43 -10.68 -2.81
N ASP A 319 25.67 -11.14 -2.71
CA ASP A 319 26.86 -10.32 -2.98
C ASP A 319 27.03 -10.07 -4.49
N GLU A 320 27.84 -9.07 -4.87
CA GLU A 320 27.99 -8.57 -6.26
C GLU A 320 28.17 -9.70 -7.28
N LYS A 321 28.95 -10.74 -6.96
CA LYS A 321 29.28 -11.85 -7.86
C LYS A 321 28.41 -13.10 -7.72
N SER A 322 27.41 -13.09 -6.85
CA SER A 322 26.50 -14.23 -6.70
C SER A 322 25.53 -14.34 -7.86
N VAL A 323 25.04 -15.55 -8.16
CA VAL A 323 24.02 -15.81 -9.21
C VAL A 323 22.75 -16.33 -8.54
N ILE A 324 21.62 -15.65 -8.75
CA ILE A 324 20.37 -15.93 -8.04
C ILE A 324 19.22 -16.14 -9.03
N SER A 325 18.55 -17.28 -8.93
CA SER A 325 17.36 -17.60 -9.72
C SER A 325 16.31 -18.30 -8.86
N LEU A 326 15.26 -17.57 -8.46
CA LEU A 326 14.27 -18.05 -7.51
C LEU A 326 12.84 -17.77 -8.00
N THR A 327 11.94 -18.73 -7.80
CA THR A 327 10.50 -18.58 -8.05
C THR A 327 9.70 -18.97 -6.82
N ALA A 328 8.72 -18.14 -6.44
CA ALA A 328 7.94 -18.32 -5.23
C ALA A 328 7.04 -19.56 -5.27
N PRO A 329 6.65 -20.12 -4.10
CA PRO A 329 5.76 -21.28 -4.02
C PRO A 329 4.35 -20.98 -4.55
N LYS A 330 3.68 -22.02 -5.02
CA LYS A 330 2.27 -21.97 -5.46
C LYS A 330 1.28 -22.35 -4.37
N GLU A 331 1.78 -22.83 -3.24
CA GLU A 331 1.00 -23.38 -2.13
C GLU A 331 1.16 -22.54 -0.87
N GLU A 332 0.14 -22.56 -0.02
CA GLU A 332 0.15 -21.93 1.30
C GLU A 332 1.17 -22.64 2.22
N PRO A 333 1.72 -21.96 3.23
CA PRO A 333 1.45 -20.58 3.68
C PRO A 333 2.24 -19.49 2.93
N MET A 334 3.15 -19.88 2.03
CA MET A 334 4.04 -18.97 1.29
C MET A 334 3.57 -18.73 -0.15
N ARG A 335 2.27 -18.87 -0.40
CA ARG A 335 1.72 -18.82 -1.77
C ARG A 335 2.00 -17.47 -2.41
N GLY A 336 2.85 -17.47 -3.44
CA GLY A 336 3.27 -16.25 -4.14
C GLY A 336 4.29 -15.39 -3.39
N LEU A 337 4.71 -15.79 -2.20
CA LEU A 337 5.71 -15.10 -1.38
C LEU A 337 7.08 -15.71 -1.64
N LEU A 338 7.99 -14.91 -2.22
CA LEU A 338 9.38 -15.30 -2.37
C LEU A 338 10.12 -15.11 -1.03
N PHE A 339 9.97 -13.93 -0.44
CA PHE A 339 10.55 -13.57 0.86
C PHE A 339 9.44 -13.08 1.78
N PHE A 340 9.43 -13.56 3.02
CA PHE A 340 8.53 -13.09 4.06
C PHE A 340 9.32 -12.97 5.37
N GLU A 341 9.30 -11.82 6.02
CA GLU A 341 9.85 -11.71 7.37
C GLU A 341 8.78 -11.67 8.46
N GLU A 342 9.18 -12.12 9.64
CA GLU A 342 8.42 -11.98 10.86
C GLU A 342 8.13 -10.50 11.18
N ARG A 343 6.84 -10.18 11.37
CA ARG A 343 6.35 -8.82 11.62
C ARG A 343 6.82 -8.22 12.95
N ASN A 344 6.95 -9.06 13.98
CA ASN A 344 7.31 -8.62 15.32
C ASN A 344 8.80 -8.80 15.54
N LEU A 345 9.53 -7.68 15.64
CA LEU A 345 10.88 -7.69 16.18
C LEU A 345 10.78 -7.76 17.70
N VAL A 346 10.98 -8.94 18.29
CA VAL A 346 11.24 -9.02 19.73
C VAL A 346 12.67 -8.51 19.91
N ALA A 347 12.84 -7.27 20.34
CA ALA A 347 14.14 -6.77 20.76
C ALA A 347 14.62 -7.67 21.92
N GLU A 348 15.81 -8.27 21.79
CA GLU A 348 16.38 -9.03 22.90
C GLU A 348 16.53 -8.11 24.11
N ALA A 349 15.83 -8.45 25.20
CA ALA A 349 16.10 -7.86 26.50
C ALA A 349 17.52 -8.27 26.90
N VAL A 350 18.46 -7.32 26.82
CA VAL A 350 19.83 -7.54 27.26
C VAL A 350 19.78 -7.90 28.75
N SER A 351 20.29 -9.08 29.11
CA SER A 351 20.38 -9.50 30.50
C SER A 351 21.21 -8.50 31.29
N SER A 352 20.67 -8.09 32.45
CA SER A 352 21.19 -7.06 33.36
C SER A 352 22.61 -7.32 33.89
N SER A 353 23.23 -8.47 33.60
CA SER A 353 24.60 -8.77 34.04
C SER A 353 25.69 -8.03 33.25
N LEU A 354 25.41 -7.54 32.04
CA LEU A 354 26.39 -6.80 31.22
C LEU A 354 26.44 -5.30 31.58
N VAL A 355 25.38 -4.74 32.14
CA VAL A 355 25.31 -3.32 32.54
C VAL A 355 26.14 -3.06 33.80
N GLY A 356 26.30 -4.07 34.67
CA GLY A 356 27.13 -3.97 35.88
C GLY A 356 28.63 -3.82 35.62
N SER A 357 29.13 -4.24 34.45
CA SER A 357 30.57 -4.19 34.15
C SER A 357 31.01 -2.88 33.47
N LEU A 358 30.09 -2.05 32.99
CA LEU A 358 30.37 -0.76 32.33
C LEU A 358 30.28 0.43 33.29
N LEU A 359 29.73 0.25 34.50
CA LEU A 359 29.65 1.28 35.54
C LEU A 359 30.75 1.18 36.61
N GLY A 360 31.64 0.19 36.51
CA GLY A 360 32.74 -0.04 37.48
C GLY A 360 34.03 0.77 37.25
N GLY A 361 34.04 1.73 36.31
CA GLY A 361 35.30 2.29 35.79
C GLY A 361 35.47 3.81 35.76
N VAL A 362 34.51 4.61 36.25
CA VAL A 362 34.68 6.09 36.23
C VAL A 362 34.25 6.68 37.57
N GLY A 363 35.23 6.89 38.46
CA GLY A 363 35.08 7.81 39.58
C GLY A 363 35.10 9.24 39.05
N GLY A 364 33.99 9.96 39.20
CA GLY A 364 33.95 11.39 38.88
C GLY A 364 32.56 11.94 38.57
N VAL A 365 31.91 12.49 39.60
CA VAL A 365 30.99 13.65 39.56
C VAL A 365 29.81 13.59 38.58
N VAL A 366 28.63 13.20 39.07
CA VAL A 366 27.35 13.80 38.65
C VAL A 366 26.44 14.00 39.87
N ASN A 367 26.49 15.19 40.45
CA ASN A 367 25.46 15.68 41.35
C ASN A 367 24.30 16.22 40.52
N GLY A 368 23.08 15.75 40.79
CA GLY A 368 21.84 16.45 40.46
C GLY A 368 21.14 16.01 39.17
N VAL A 369 20.32 14.96 39.26
CA VAL A 369 19.01 14.88 38.58
C VAL A 369 18.10 14.00 39.42
N GLY A 370 17.12 14.63 40.06
CA GLY A 370 16.02 13.94 40.73
C GLY A 370 15.04 13.37 39.71
N SER A 371 14.57 12.16 40.01
CA SER A 371 13.25 11.61 39.65
C SER A 371 12.72 11.95 38.26
N LEU A 372 13.14 11.18 37.25
CA LEU A 372 12.31 10.89 36.08
C LEU A 372 12.42 9.39 35.78
N ALA A 373 11.25 8.81 35.53
CA ALA A 373 10.91 7.45 35.17
C ALA A 373 12.07 6.55 34.69
N THR A 374 12.00 5.30 35.17
CA THR A 374 12.61 4.08 34.61
C THR A 374 12.39 3.98 33.09
N GLY A 375 13.13 4.76 32.33
CA GLY A 375 13.36 4.56 30.92
C GLY A 375 14.31 3.39 30.80
N VAL A 376 13.78 2.25 30.37
CA VAL A 376 14.62 1.22 29.76
C VAL A 376 15.25 1.92 28.56
N VAL A 377 16.48 2.42 28.72
CA VAL A 377 17.36 2.68 27.60
C VAL A 377 17.62 1.29 27.04
N GLY A 378 16.72 0.84 26.16
CA GLY A 378 16.97 -0.28 25.30
C GLY A 378 18.23 0.11 24.55
N LEU A 379 19.37 -0.41 25.02
CA LEU A 379 20.57 -0.42 24.22
C LEU A 379 20.12 -1.07 22.93
N VAL A 380 20.01 -0.25 21.88
CA VAL A 380 19.77 -0.74 20.53
C VAL A 380 20.98 -1.62 20.28
N VAL A 381 20.84 -2.93 20.50
CA VAL A 381 21.82 -3.89 20.04
C VAL A 381 21.75 -3.72 18.53
N GLU A 382 22.71 -2.96 18.00
CA GLU A 382 22.96 -2.85 16.58
C GLU A 382 23.09 -4.31 16.15
N LEU A 383 22.04 -4.83 15.51
CA LEU A 383 22.07 -6.18 14.96
C LEU A 383 23.36 -6.21 14.14
N PRO A 384 24.32 -7.10 14.44
CA PRO A 384 25.58 -7.10 13.75
C PRO A 384 25.23 -7.07 12.27
N PRO A 385 25.61 -6.01 11.52
CA PRO A 385 25.12 -5.81 10.18
C PRO A 385 25.43 -7.11 9.48
N PRO A 386 24.42 -7.83 8.99
CA PRO A 386 24.78 -8.95 8.20
C PRO A 386 25.47 -8.25 7.02
N LEU A 387 26.70 -8.68 6.77
CA LEU A 387 27.18 -8.85 5.40
C LEU A 387 28.11 -7.75 4.88
N GLY A 388 29.41 -7.98 5.02
CA GLY A 388 30.49 -7.25 4.36
C GLY A 388 30.59 -7.54 2.86
N GLY A 389 29.58 -7.12 2.10
CA GLY A 389 29.68 -6.93 0.64
C GLY A 389 30.52 -5.69 0.31
N LYS A 390 29.97 -4.69 -0.40
CA LYS A 390 30.59 -3.36 -0.62
C LYS A 390 30.78 -2.51 0.68
N GLY A 391 30.96 -3.13 1.84
CA GLY A 391 31.06 -2.46 3.15
C GLY A 391 29.70 -2.26 3.84
N LYS A 392 29.70 -1.42 4.90
CA LYS A 392 28.47 -1.07 5.64
C LYS A 392 27.49 -0.35 4.70
N PRO A 393 26.20 -0.72 4.70
CA PRO A 393 25.22 0.00 3.92
C PRO A 393 25.15 1.46 4.35
N LYS A 394 24.96 2.36 3.37
CA LYS A 394 24.73 3.78 3.66
C LYS A 394 23.51 3.90 4.61
N PRO A 395 23.55 4.74 5.66
CA PRO A 395 22.36 4.94 6.50
C PRO A 395 21.21 5.50 5.66
N PRO A 396 19.95 5.16 5.99
CA PRO A 396 18.81 5.77 5.31
C PRO A 396 18.73 7.27 5.66
N PRO A 397 18.05 8.06 4.82
CA PRO A 397 17.80 9.46 5.16
C PRO A 397 17.07 9.58 6.52
N GLY A 398 17.51 10.52 7.36
CA GLY A 398 17.01 10.67 8.73
C GLY A 398 17.75 9.86 9.80
N GLY A 399 18.75 9.05 9.44
CA GLY A 399 19.64 8.37 10.38
C GLY A 399 19.38 6.87 10.53
N PRO A 400 20.22 6.14 11.30
CA PRO A 400 20.10 4.69 11.44
C PRO A 400 18.81 4.30 12.18
N LEU A 401 18.09 3.33 11.61
CA LEU A 401 16.92 2.71 12.23
C LEU A 401 17.23 1.22 12.49
N PRO A 402 16.82 0.65 13.63
CA PRO A 402 17.09 -0.74 13.98
C PRO A 402 16.18 -1.69 13.20
N LEU A 403 16.44 -1.84 11.91
CA LEU A 403 15.70 -2.71 11.00
C LEU A 403 16.59 -3.88 10.57
N ARG A 404 15.98 -5.04 10.35
CA ARG A 404 16.68 -6.14 9.65
C ARG A 404 17.00 -5.69 8.23
N GLU A 405 18.19 -6.04 7.74
CA GLU A 405 18.64 -5.63 6.42
C GLU A 405 18.61 -6.79 5.42
N TYR A 406 18.10 -6.48 4.23
CA TYR A 406 18.01 -7.39 3.10
C TYR A 406 18.71 -6.72 1.92
N ARG A 407 19.89 -7.20 1.56
CA ARG A 407 20.78 -6.58 0.59
C ARG A 407 20.89 -7.43 -0.67
N ILE A 408 20.53 -6.86 -1.81
CA ILE A 408 20.70 -7.46 -3.13
C ILE A 408 21.71 -6.62 -3.89
N ILE A 409 22.96 -7.09 -3.92
CA ILE A 409 24.10 -6.46 -4.59
C ILE A 409 24.45 -7.21 -5.88
N SER A 410 24.05 -8.49 -5.95
CA SER A 410 24.25 -9.39 -7.09
C SER A 410 23.92 -8.75 -8.44
N ASP A 411 24.88 -8.83 -9.36
CA ASP A 411 24.72 -8.44 -10.76
C ASP A 411 24.05 -9.54 -11.62
N GLU A 412 23.76 -10.71 -11.03
CA GLU A 412 23.10 -11.83 -11.70
C GLU A 412 21.90 -12.36 -10.90
N ALA A 413 21.16 -11.45 -10.23
CA ALA A 413 19.87 -11.73 -9.60
C ALA A 413 18.70 -11.49 -10.57
N ARG A 414 18.74 -12.18 -11.71
CA ARG A 414 17.86 -11.93 -12.88
C ARG A 414 16.43 -12.41 -12.67
N THR A 415 16.25 -13.47 -11.88
CA THR A 415 14.94 -14.09 -11.60
C THR A 415 14.65 -14.07 -10.11
N LEU A 416 13.73 -13.19 -9.71
CA LEU A 416 13.17 -13.07 -8.36
C LEU A 416 11.64 -13.04 -8.49
N LEU A 417 11.07 -14.15 -8.96
CA LEU A 417 9.66 -14.23 -9.34
C LEU A 417 8.79 -14.44 -8.10
N GLY A 418 7.95 -13.46 -7.77
CA GLY A 418 7.06 -13.52 -6.61
C GLY A 418 6.99 -12.21 -5.83
N THR A 419 6.48 -12.28 -4.60
CA THR A 419 6.35 -11.13 -3.70
C THR A 419 7.41 -11.16 -2.61
N ILE A 420 8.09 -10.03 -2.40
CA ILE A 420 9.02 -9.76 -1.30
C ILE A 420 8.25 -8.96 -0.25
N TYR A 421 8.00 -9.56 0.91
CA TYR A 421 7.22 -8.98 1.99
C TYR A 421 8.07 -8.84 3.27
N LEU A 422 8.52 -7.62 3.52
CA LEU A 422 9.45 -7.22 4.58
C LEU A 422 8.87 -6.06 5.44
N PRO A 423 7.75 -6.27 6.16
CA PRO A 423 7.01 -5.22 6.89
C PRO A 423 7.79 -4.46 7.98
N SER A 424 8.87 -5.02 8.49
CA SER A 424 9.73 -4.51 9.57
C SER A 424 11.20 -4.40 9.15
N GLY A 425 11.48 -4.51 7.86
CA GLY A 425 12.80 -4.70 7.30
C GLY A 425 13.14 -3.66 6.24
N ARG A 426 14.43 -3.41 6.10
CA ARG A 426 15.01 -2.51 5.12
C ARG A 426 15.53 -3.31 3.93
N LEU A 427 14.94 -3.09 2.76
CA LEU A 427 15.42 -3.65 1.49
C LEU A 427 16.39 -2.67 0.83
N ILE A 428 17.60 -3.15 0.52
CA ILE A 428 18.66 -2.39 -0.11
C ILE A 428 19.04 -3.09 -1.41
N ILE A 429 19.00 -2.35 -2.52
CA ILE A 429 19.39 -2.86 -3.83
C ILE A 429 20.54 -1.99 -4.35
N ASP A 430 21.67 -2.63 -4.61
CA ASP A 430 22.94 -1.98 -4.94
C ASP A 430 23.71 -2.83 -5.98
N SER A 431 23.12 -2.93 -7.18
CA SER A 431 23.67 -3.71 -8.30
C SER A 431 23.94 -2.78 -9.48
N LYS A 432 24.88 -3.15 -10.35
CA LYS A 432 25.17 -2.43 -11.61
C LYS A 432 24.41 -3.02 -12.80
N ARG A 433 23.78 -4.19 -12.64
CA ARG A 433 23.02 -4.89 -13.68
C ARG A 433 21.52 -4.96 -13.35
N PRO A 434 20.68 -5.37 -14.32
CA PRO A 434 19.26 -5.59 -14.07
C PRO A 434 19.00 -6.64 -12.99
N VAL A 435 18.12 -6.28 -12.05
CA VAL A 435 17.62 -7.17 -10.99
C VAL A 435 16.15 -7.46 -11.25
N ALA A 436 15.77 -8.74 -11.18
CA ALA A 436 14.41 -9.25 -11.41
C ALA A 436 13.82 -9.00 -12.82
N ASP A 437 14.64 -8.66 -13.82
CA ASP A 437 14.19 -8.35 -15.18
C ASP A 437 13.59 -9.55 -15.92
N GLN A 438 14.00 -10.77 -15.56
CA GLN A 438 13.46 -12.02 -16.10
C GLN A 438 12.22 -12.52 -15.36
N SER A 439 11.85 -11.90 -14.24
CA SER A 439 10.61 -12.24 -13.52
C SER A 439 9.39 -11.76 -14.31
N ALA A 440 8.39 -12.64 -14.48
CA ALA A 440 7.08 -12.24 -14.99
C ALA A 440 6.42 -11.16 -14.11
N TYR A 441 6.58 -11.27 -12.79
CA TYR A 441 6.29 -10.19 -11.86
C TYR A 441 7.18 -10.22 -10.62
N THR A 442 7.39 -9.05 -10.02
CA THR A 442 7.96 -8.92 -8.68
C THR A 442 7.22 -7.81 -7.94
N VAL A 443 6.67 -8.12 -6.77
CA VAL A 443 6.05 -7.12 -5.88
C VAL A 443 6.90 -6.96 -4.65
N ILE A 444 7.15 -5.72 -4.23
CA ILE A 444 7.94 -5.39 -3.05
C ILE A 444 7.07 -4.61 -2.07
N ILE A 445 6.93 -5.15 -0.87
CA ILE A 445 6.34 -4.45 0.26
C ILE A 445 7.37 -4.51 1.37
N ALA A 446 7.97 -3.38 1.72
CA ALA A 446 8.99 -3.33 2.76
C ALA A 446 8.81 -2.11 3.66
N ARG A 447 9.39 -2.13 4.86
CA ARG A 447 9.39 -0.97 5.76
C ARG A 447 10.07 0.21 5.09
N LEU A 448 11.31 0.00 4.65
CA LEU A 448 12.11 0.97 3.90
C LEU A 448 12.69 0.31 2.65
N ILE A 449 12.83 1.09 1.59
CA ILE A 449 13.39 0.65 0.32
C ILE A 449 14.43 1.67 -0.12
N ASN A 450 15.68 1.21 -0.27
CA ASN A 450 16.79 2.06 -0.69
C ASN A 450 17.49 1.44 -1.91
N LEU A 451 17.71 2.26 -2.94
CA LEU A 451 18.42 1.87 -4.15
C LEU A 451 19.65 2.77 -4.31
N TYR A 452 20.82 2.17 -4.57
CA TYR A 452 22.11 2.85 -4.69
C TYR A 452 22.94 2.31 -5.86
N ASP A 453 23.79 3.14 -6.47
CA ASP A 453 24.87 2.70 -7.42
C ASP A 453 24.38 2.12 -8.75
N GLY A 454 23.39 2.78 -9.37
CA GLY A 454 22.86 2.38 -10.69
C GLY A 454 22.11 1.05 -10.77
N PRO A 455 21.33 0.59 -9.77
CA PRO A 455 20.51 -0.60 -9.88
C PRO A 455 19.57 -0.43 -11.05
N ASN A 456 19.39 -1.49 -11.82
CA ASN A 456 18.32 -1.55 -12.81
C ASN A 456 17.26 -2.49 -12.25
N LEU A 457 16.56 -2.05 -11.20
CA LEU A 457 15.46 -2.84 -10.65
C LEU A 457 14.30 -2.80 -11.65
N VAL A 458 13.91 -3.98 -12.15
CA VAL A 458 12.79 -4.12 -13.07
C VAL A 458 11.64 -4.78 -12.34
N LEU A 459 10.51 -4.08 -12.24
CA LEU A 459 9.28 -4.57 -11.62
C LEU A 459 8.22 -4.77 -12.71
N ASN A 460 8.13 -6.00 -13.19
CA ASN A 460 7.10 -6.40 -14.14
C ASN A 460 5.77 -6.68 -13.40
N ALA A 461 4.63 -6.53 -14.10
CA ALA A 461 3.31 -6.90 -13.58
C ALA A 461 2.56 -7.83 -14.56
N ARG A 462 3.29 -8.72 -15.23
CA ARG A 462 2.76 -9.66 -16.23
C ARG A 462 2.23 -10.92 -15.54
N TYR A 463 1.22 -10.76 -14.68
CA TYR A 463 0.70 -11.84 -13.83
C TYR A 463 0.17 -13.05 -14.61
N GLY A 464 -0.25 -12.89 -15.87
CA GLY A 464 -0.68 -14.00 -16.74
C GLY A 464 0.44 -14.74 -17.45
N ALA A 465 1.70 -14.29 -17.33
CA ALA A 465 2.87 -14.92 -17.97
C ALA A 465 3.55 -15.97 -17.07
N THR A 466 2.96 -16.28 -15.91
CA THR A 466 3.45 -17.26 -14.95
C THR A 466 2.27 -17.94 -14.26
N ASP A 467 2.49 -19.15 -13.76
CA ASP A 467 1.56 -19.87 -12.91
C ASP A 467 1.85 -19.69 -11.41
N VAL A 468 2.87 -18.90 -11.05
CA VAL A 468 3.09 -18.45 -9.67
C VAL A 468 1.97 -17.47 -9.31
N PRO A 469 1.16 -17.77 -8.28
CA PRO A 469 0.00 -16.95 -7.94
C PRO A 469 0.42 -15.67 -7.23
N VAL A 470 -0.34 -14.60 -7.44
CA VAL A 470 -0.13 -13.35 -6.71
C VAL A 470 -0.88 -13.39 -5.36
N PRO A 471 -0.25 -13.00 -4.23
CA PRO A 471 -0.94 -12.94 -2.94
C PRO A 471 -2.15 -11.99 -2.97
N ARG A 472 -3.20 -12.29 -2.19
CA ARG A 472 -4.38 -11.40 -2.14
C ARG A 472 -3.97 -10.03 -1.58
N GLY A 473 -4.47 -8.96 -2.19
CA GLY A 473 -4.14 -7.58 -1.79
C GLY A 473 -2.97 -6.97 -2.56
N VAL A 474 -2.17 -7.77 -3.27
CA VAL A 474 -1.16 -7.28 -4.23
C VAL A 474 -1.43 -7.92 -5.59
N GLY A 475 -1.68 -7.13 -6.63
CA GLY A 475 -2.14 -7.65 -7.92
C GLY A 475 -3.01 -6.63 -8.65
N PRO A 476 -3.69 -7.01 -9.75
CA PRO A 476 -4.59 -6.11 -10.44
C PRO A 476 -5.84 -5.86 -9.58
N SER A 477 -5.86 -4.74 -8.87
CA SER A 477 -7.02 -4.22 -8.13
C SER A 477 -7.69 -3.12 -8.95
N SER A 478 -9.01 -3.09 -9.06
CA SER A 478 -9.71 -2.07 -9.86
C SER A 478 -9.51 -0.66 -9.25
N ALA A 479 -9.24 0.42 -10.00
CA ALA A 479 -8.64 1.63 -9.40
C ALA A 479 -9.08 3.04 -9.84
N ASN A 480 -9.72 3.22 -10.98
CA ASN A 480 -10.30 4.51 -11.37
C ASN A 480 -11.75 4.56 -10.94
N THR A 481 -12.33 5.70 -10.59
CA THR A 481 -13.75 5.74 -10.21
C THR A 481 -14.58 6.13 -11.44
N GLU A 482 -15.46 5.26 -11.91
CA GLU A 482 -16.45 5.55 -12.95
C GLU A 482 -17.83 5.74 -12.34
N LEU A 483 -18.57 6.74 -12.81
CA LEU A 483 -19.96 6.99 -12.42
C LEU A 483 -20.91 6.45 -13.50
N SER A 484 -21.95 5.72 -13.09
CA SER A 484 -23.12 5.41 -13.91
C SER A 484 -24.36 5.94 -13.20
N GLN A 485 -25.06 6.87 -13.86
CA GLN A 485 -26.33 7.42 -13.37
C GLN A 485 -27.50 6.51 -13.71
#